data_AF-A0A077AZ35-F1
#
_entry.id   AF-A0A077AZ35-F1
#
_cell.length_a   1.000
_cell.length_b   1.000
_cell.length_c   1.000
_cell.angle_alpha   90.00
_cell.angle_beta   90.00
_cell.angle_gamma   90.00
#
_symmetry.space_group_name_H-M   'P 1'
#
loop_
_entity.id
_entity.type
_entity.pdbx_description
1 polymer ?
#
loop_
_entity_poly.entity_id
_entity_poly.type
_entity_poly.pdbx_seq_one_letter_code
_entity_poly.pdbx_strand_id
1 'polypeptide(L)'
;MTEFLAALNIQITVKNKVEGLLHGYYGYTPDVKAAHALLEREVSKSKPWALEMKLEGLLSGSHLYPINEIAAHDLIEIEATKGTPWGIEKKWKGLIKGRYGYEKNEAAAGELIELEINKNNPWAKIMKIKGVGQGWFGYIKNETAAHDLLEEEIRKNNPWAIETKFEALTEGGYGYEKNESAARDLLEQEVNRGNINAAERKLLYIKRGLYGYQQSRNAVHDFLYAEIDKGNL
;
A
#
# COMPACT_ATOMS: atom_id res chain seq x y z
N MET A 1 18.23 -39.52 -2.81
CA MET A 1 16.89 -38.89 -2.78
C MET A 1 16.97 -37.35 -2.81
N THR A 2 18.11 -36.78 -3.23
CA THR A 2 18.37 -35.34 -3.33
C THR A 2 18.14 -34.78 -4.74
N GLU A 3 17.94 -35.63 -5.75
CA GLU A 3 17.85 -35.22 -7.15
C GLU A 3 16.41 -35.05 -7.68
N PHE A 4 15.38 -35.49 -6.96
CA PHE A 4 13.99 -35.39 -7.46
C PHE A 4 13.38 -33.99 -7.31
N LEU A 5 13.92 -33.15 -6.43
CA LEU A 5 13.48 -31.76 -6.27
C LEU A 5 14.14 -30.78 -7.25
N ALA A 6 15.20 -31.19 -7.95
CA ALA A 6 15.84 -30.35 -8.97
C ALA A 6 15.01 -30.27 -10.28
N ALA A 7 14.03 -31.16 -10.47
CA ALA A 7 13.21 -31.23 -11.69
C ALA A 7 11.95 -30.33 -11.65
N LEU A 8 11.64 -29.70 -10.51
CA LEU A 8 10.62 -28.67 -10.40
C LEU A 8 11.35 -27.36 -10.09
N ASN A 9 11.37 -26.44 -11.06
CA ASN A 9 12.03 -25.14 -11.00
C ASN A 9 11.36 -24.18 -9.98
N ILE A 10 11.21 -24.62 -8.72
CA ILE A 10 10.65 -23.85 -7.62
C ILE A 10 11.80 -23.00 -7.08
N GLN A 11 11.77 -21.70 -7.33
CA GLN A 11 12.62 -20.76 -6.59
C GLN A 11 12.27 -20.86 -5.10
N ILE A 12 13.08 -21.56 -4.32
CA ILE A 12 12.94 -21.61 -2.87
C ILE A 12 13.46 -20.28 -2.31
N THR A 13 12.55 -19.47 -1.78
CA THR A 13 12.91 -18.24 -1.09
C THR A 13 13.44 -18.52 0.31
N VAL A 14 14.16 -17.57 0.91
CA VAL A 14 14.61 -17.68 2.32
C VAL A 14 13.41 -17.86 3.26
N LYS A 15 12.26 -17.25 2.96
CA LYS A 15 11.01 -17.45 3.68
C LYS A 15 10.56 -18.92 3.63
N ASN A 16 10.51 -19.52 2.44
CA ASN A 16 10.12 -20.93 2.28
C ASN A 16 11.07 -21.87 3.04
N LYS A 17 12.36 -21.53 3.12
CA LYS A 17 13.32 -22.28 3.94
C LYS A 17 13.02 -22.16 5.44
N VAL A 18 12.68 -20.98 5.95
CA VAL A 18 12.25 -20.82 7.36
C VAL A 18 11.02 -21.66 7.63
N GLU A 19 9.97 -21.53 6.81
CA GLU A 19 8.73 -22.31 6.91
C GLU A 19 8.97 -23.82 6.83
N GLY A 20 9.83 -24.25 5.91
CA GLY A 20 10.23 -25.64 5.75
C GLY A 20 10.93 -26.20 6.99
N LEU A 21 11.82 -25.43 7.60
CA LEU A 21 12.51 -25.82 8.83
C LEU A 21 11.59 -25.76 10.06
N LEU A 22 10.55 -24.92 10.07
CA LEU A 22 9.54 -24.87 11.14
C LEU A 22 8.57 -26.06 11.09
N HIS A 23 8.06 -26.38 9.89
CA HIS A 23 6.87 -27.23 9.72
C HIS A 23 7.12 -28.49 8.89
N GLY A 24 8.32 -28.68 8.34
CA GLY A 24 8.64 -29.80 7.47
C GLY A 24 8.15 -29.63 6.03
N TYR A 25 7.85 -28.40 5.61
CA TYR A 25 7.40 -28.08 4.25
C TYR A 25 8.55 -28.06 3.24
N TYR A 26 8.21 -28.09 1.96
CA TYR A 26 9.14 -27.93 0.83
C TYR A 26 10.31 -28.92 0.83
N GLY A 27 10.12 -30.11 1.40
CA GLY A 27 11.15 -31.15 1.46
C GLY A 27 12.23 -30.92 2.53
N TYR A 28 12.04 -29.94 3.42
CA TYR A 28 12.93 -29.73 4.56
C TYR A 28 12.57 -30.66 5.72
N THR A 29 13.59 -31.25 6.35
CA THR A 29 13.42 -31.85 7.67
C THR A 29 13.26 -30.74 8.71
N PRO A 30 12.27 -30.80 9.60
CA PRO A 30 12.11 -29.79 10.66
C PRO A 30 13.38 -29.63 11.50
N ASP A 31 13.84 -28.39 11.61
CA ASP A 31 14.92 -27.96 12.49
C ASP A 31 14.58 -26.56 13.00
N VAL A 32 13.87 -26.53 14.13
CA VAL A 32 13.38 -25.30 14.76
C VAL A 32 14.52 -24.36 15.19
N LYS A 33 15.70 -24.90 15.54
CA LYS A 33 16.85 -24.06 15.92
C LYS A 33 17.42 -23.36 14.69
N ALA A 34 17.60 -24.08 13.59
CA ALA A 34 18.04 -23.49 12.33
C ALA A 34 17.01 -22.50 11.78
N ALA A 35 15.70 -22.81 11.91
CA ALA A 35 14.62 -21.89 11.51
C ALA A 35 14.69 -20.58 12.28
N HIS A 36 14.79 -20.64 13.61
CA HIS A 36 14.87 -19.46 14.46
C HIS A 36 16.11 -18.61 14.16
N ALA A 37 17.28 -19.23 14.04
CA ALA A 37 18.52 -18.52 13.70
C ALA A 37 18.44 -17.83 12.32
N LEU A 38 17.83 -18.50 11.33
CA LEU A 38 17.61 -17.93 10.02
C LEU A 38 16.63 -16.77 10.05
N LEU A 39 15.53 -16.89 10.82
CA LEU A 39 14.54 -15.85 11.00
C LEU A 39 15.14 -14.60 11.66
N GLU A 40 15.88 -14.75 12.76
CA GLU A 40 16.56 -13.65 13.45
C GLU A 40 17.57 -12.91 12.53
N ARG A 41 18.25 -13.66 11.65
CA ARG A 41 19.16 -13.07 10.66
C ARG A 41 18.43 -12.22 9.62
N GLU A 42 17.20 -12.55 9.27
CA GLU A 42 16.42 -11.74 8.32
C GLU A 42 15.68 -10.58 9.02
N VAL A 43 15.31 -10.75 10.29
CA VAL A 43 14.87 -9.66 11.18
C VAL A 43 15.94 -8.59 11.31
N SER A 44 17.21 -8.97 11.53
CA SER A 44 18.32 -8.01 11.65
C SER A 44 18.59 -7.21 10.36
N LYS A 45 18.13 -7.71 9.21
CA LYS A 45 18.16 -7.02 7.91
C LYS A 45 16.88 -6.25 7.62
N SER A 46 16.00 -6.08 8.61
CA SER A 46 14.70 -5.42 8.49
C SER A 46 13.85 -5.98 7.34
N LYS A 47 13.89 -7.29 7.08
CA LYS A 47 13.04 -7.90 6.05
C LYS A 47 11.57 -7.90 6.52
N PRO A 48 10.63 -7.26 5.80
CA PRO A 48 9.26 -7.09 6.30
C PRO A 48 8.54 -8.40 6.66
N TRP A 49 8.72 -9.45 5.87
CA TRP A 49 8.13 -10.75 6.17
C TRP A 49 8.69 -11.39 7.46
N ALA A 50 9.98 -11.18 7.75
CA ALA A 50 10.62 -11.72 8.94
C ALA A 50 10.21 -10.92 10.18
N LEU A 51 10.13 -9.59 10.05
CA LEU A 51 9.59 -8.69 11.06
C LEU A 51 8.13 -9.04 11.39
N GLU A 52 7.31 -9.34 10.37
CA GLU A 52 5.92 -9.76 10.58
C GLU A 52 5.82 -11.08 11.34
N MET A 53 6.55 -12.11 10.93
CA MET A 53 6.55 -13.40 11.62
C MET A 53 6.99 -13.27 13.09
N LYS A 54 8.01 -12.44 13.36
CA LYS A 54 8.45 -12.16 14.73
C LYS A 54 7.41 -11.38 15.52
N LEU A 55 6.81 -10.34 14.93
CA LEU A 55 5.74 -9.58 15.57
C LEU A 55 4.55 -10.47 15.92
N GLU A 56 4.07 -11.28 14.97
CA GLU A 56 2.99 -12.24 15.19
C GLU A 56 3.36 -13.26 16.27
N GLY A 57 4.58 -13.76 16.25
CA GLY A 57 5.10 -14.67 17.26
C GLY A 57 5.06 -14.06 18.66
N LEU A 58 5.55 -12.83 18.81
CA LEU A 58 5.55 -12.09 20.07
C LEU A 58 4.14 -11.75 20.56
N LEU A 59 3.15 -11.64 19.68
CA LEU A 59 1.76 -11.36 20.06
C LEU A 59 0.94 -12.62 20.37
N SER A 60 1.26 -13.76 19.74
CA SER A 60 0.41 -14.96 19.75
C SER A 60 1.08 -16.24 20.25
N GLY A 61 2.38 -16.21 20.50
CA GLY A 61 3.15 -17.40 20.90
C GLY A 61 3.54 -18.31 19.73
N SER A 62 3.52 -17.78 18.50
CA SER A 62 3.83 -18.53 17.26
C SER A 62 5.29 -18.34 16.81
N HIS A 63 5.69 -19.05 15.75
CA HIS A 63 7.00 -18.90 15.10
C HIS A 63 8.20 -18.98 16.05
N LEU A 64 8.10 -19.78 17.11
CA LEU A 64 9.13 -19.99 18.14
C LEU A 64 9.38 -18.78 19.05
N TYR A 65 8.46 -17.82 19.11
CA TYR A 65 8.52 -16.72 20.07
C TYR A 65 7.48 -16.94 21.18
N PRO A 66 7.87 -16.77 22.45
CA PRO A 66 6.89 -16.66 23.52
C PRO A 66 6.14 -15.34 23.40
N ILE A 67 4.90 -15.31 23.89
CA ILE A 67 4.11 -14.07 23.98
C ILE A 67 4.89 -13.06 24.81
N ASN A 68 5.16 -11.89 24.22
CA ASN A 68 5.85 -10.77 24.83
C ASN A 68 5.47 -9.48 24.10
N GLU A 69 4.40 -8.83 24.57
CA GLU A 69 3.87 -7.59 23.98
C GLU A 69 4.85 -6.41 24.09
N ILE A 70 5.69 -6.38 25.12
CA ILE A 70 6.72 -5.35 25.29
C ILE A 70 7.75 -5.48 24.16
N ALA A 71 8.25 -6.69 23.92
CA ALA A 71 9.19 -6.92 22.82
C ALA A 71 8.55 -6.69 21.43
N ALA A 72 7.24 -6.93 21.28
CA ALA A 72 6.51 -6.60 20.07
C ALA A 72 6.47 -5.08 19.82
N HIS A 73 6.16 -4.30 20.86
CA HIS A 73 6.20 -2.85 20.83
C HIS A 73 7.62 -2.34 20.51
N ASP A 74 8.63 -2.84 21.22
CA ASP A 74 10.03 -2.40 21.04
C ASP A 74 10.56 -2.70 19.64
N LEU A 75 10.17 -3.85 19.04
CA LEU A 75 10.50 -4.17 17.66
C LEU A 75 9.96 -3.10 16.69
N ILE A 76 8.72 -2.64 16.91
CA ILE A 76 8.10 -1.60 16.09
C ILE A 76 8.81 -0.26 16.30
N GLU A 77 9.09 0.13 17.55
CA GLU A 77 9.79 1.38 17.85
C GLU A 77 11.19 1.43 17.23
N ILE A 78 11.96 0.34 17.31
CA ILE A 78 13.28 0.23 16.68
C ILE A 78 13.19 0.43 15.17
N GLU A 79 12.24 -0.25 14.51
CA GLU A 79 12.07 -0.17 13.06
C GLU A 79 11.51 1.19 12.60
N ALA A 80 10.60 1.79 13.37
CA ALA A 80 10.09 3.14 13.11
C ALA A 80 11.19 4.19 13.26
N THR A 81 12.07 4.04 14.26
CA THR A 81 13.21 4.93 14.49
C THR A 81 14.22 4.86 13.34
N LYS A 82 14.45 3.66 12.79
CA LYS A 82 15.24 3.47 11.56
C LYS A 82 14.58 4.08 10.32
N GLY A 83 13.31 4.47 10.39
CA GLY A 83 12.55 4.97 9.24
C GLY A 83 12.16 3.86 8.26
N THR A 84 12.08 2.60 8.70
CA THR A 84 11.65 1.54 7.78
C THR A 84 10.15 1.67 7.50
N PRO A 85 9.70 1.46 6.25
CA PRO A 85 8.27 1.55 5.93
C PRO A 85 7.40 0.65 6.80
N TRP A 86 7.88 -0.56 7.11
CA TRP A 86 7.19 -1.49 8.00
C TRP A 86 7.06 -0.92 9.42
N GLY A 87 8.14 -0.39 10.00
CA GLY A 87 8.11 0.16 11.35
C GLY A 87 7.19 1.38 11.48
N ILE A 88 7.31 2.33 10.53
CA ILE A 88 6.46 3.52 10.48
C ILE A 88 4.99 3.12 10.35
N GLU A 89 4.66 2.21 9.42
CA GLU A 89 3.29 1.75 9.21
C GLU A 89 2.72 1.05 10.44
N LYS A 90 3.50 0.17 11.09
CA LYS A 90 3.05 -0.55 12.30
C LYS A 90 2.84 0.38 13.47
N LYS A 91 3.75 1.34 13.70
CA LYS A 91 3.60 2.36 14.74
C LYS A 91 2.35 3.20 14.50
N TRP A 92 2.18 3.71 13.28
CA TRP A 92 0.99 4.46 12.90
C TRP A 92 -0.30 3.65 13.11
N LYS A 93 -0.34 2.39 12.65
CA LYS A 93 -1.48 1.47 12.89
C LYS A 93 -1.72 1.20 14.38
N GLY A 94 -0.66 1.08 15.18
CA GLY A 94 -0.73 0.94 16.62
C GLY A 94 -1.44 2.14 17.25
N LEU A 95 -1.01 3.35 16.91
CA LEU A 95 -1.58 4.60 17.40
C LEU A 95 -3.06 4.79 16.99
N ILE A 96 -3.43 4.48 15.74
CA ILE A 96 -4.83 4.67 15.30
C ILE A 96 -5.79 3.60 15.82
N LYS A 97 -5.31 2.38 16.15
CA LYS A 97 -6.16 1.24 16.55
C LYS A 97 -6.01 0.81 18.00
N GLY A 98 -5.06 1.34 18.75
CA GLY A 98 -4.71 0.86 20.09
C GLY A 98 -4.21 -0.60 20.06
N ARG A 99 -3.17 -0.87 19.26
CA ARG A 99 -2.62 -2.23 19.05
C ARG A 99 -1.13 -2.25 19.33
N TYR A 100 -0.56 -3.44 19.49
CA TYR A 100 0.89 -3.66 19.59
C TYR A 100 1.54 -2.92 20.77
N GLY A 101 0.82 -2.84 21.90
CA GLY A 101 1.28 -2.10 23.09
C GLY A 101 1.04 -0.59 23.04
N TYR A 102 0.48 -0.05 21.95
CA TYR A 102 0.09 1.36 21.88
C TYR A 102 -1.32 1.58 22.43
N GLU A 103 -1.51 2.65 23.19
CA GLU A 103 -2.83 3.23 23.42
C GLU A 103 -3.32 3.93 22.16
N LYS A 104 -4.64 3.92 21.93
CA LYS A 104 -5.22 4.64 20.79
C LYS A 104 -5.00 6.15 20.97
N ASN A 105 -4.22 6.75 20.09
CA ASN A 105 -3.91 8.17 20.09
C ASN A 105 -3.80 8.70 18.66
N GLU A 106 -4.88 9.27 18.14
CA GLU A 106 -4.93 9.80 16.79
C GLU A 106 -4.09 11.08 16.61
N ALA A 107 -3.94 11.89 17.65
CA ALA A 107 -3.09 13.09 17.60
C ALA A 107 -1.62 12.71 17.38
N ALA A 108 -1.11 11.72 18.13
CA ALA A 108 0.23 11.18 17.92
C ALA A 108 0.40 10.53 16.55
N ALA A 109 -0.66 9.93 15.98
CA ALA A 109 -0.63 9.41 14.61
C ALA A 109 -0.46 10.53 13.58
N GLY A 110 -1.13 11.67 13.79
CA GLY A 110 -0.95 12.89 12.98
C GLY A 110 0.46 13.48 13.12
N GLU A 111 1.00 13.56 14.32
CA GLU A 111 2.38 14.02 14.56
C GLU A 111 3.42 13.13 13.85
N LEU A 112 3.23 11.81 13.87
CA LEU A 112 4.07 10.89 13.10
C LEU A 112 3.99 11.15 11.60
N ILE A 113 2.80 11.45 11.06
CA ILE A 113 2.63 11.82 9.66
C ILE A 113 3.43 13.10 9.34
N GLU A 114 3.31 14.15 10.17
CA GLU A 114 4.06 15.40 9.95
C GLU A 114 5.58 15.19 10.01
N LEU A 115 6.06 14.37 10.95
CA LEU A 115 7.47 14.00 11.04
C LEU A 115 7.97 13.34 9.74
N GLU A 116 7.19 12.43 9.18
CA GLU A 116 7.53 11.72 7.94
C GLU A 116 7.41 12.61 6.69
N ILE A 117 6.51 13.60 6.69
CA ILE A 117 6.46 14.64 5.64
C ILE A 117 7.75 15.46 5.63
N ASN A 118 8.28 15.82 6.80
CA ASN A 118 9.56 16.53 6.90
C ASN A 118 10.74 15.71 6.37
N LYS A 119 10.61 14.37 6.33
CA LYS A 119 11.56 13.46 5.68
C LYS A 119 11.26 13.20 4.20
N ASN A 120 10.30 13.94 3.63
CA ASN A 120 9.82 13.79 2.26
C ASN A 120 9.25 12.40 1.93
N ASN A 121 8.65 11.71 2.92
CA ASN A 121 8.04 10.41 2.75
C ASN A 121 6.71 10.52 1.94
N PRO A 122 6.59 9.89 0.75
CA PRO A 122 5.38 9.99 -0.08
C PRO A 122 4.12 9.46 0.60
N TRP A 123 4.24 8.37 1.39
CA TRP A 123 3.11 7.79 2.11
C TRP A 123 2.51 8.79 3.11
N ALA A 124 3.36 9.58 3.77
CA ALA A 124 2.91 10.53 4.78
C ALA A 124 2.13 11.69 4.15
N LYS A 125 2.54 12.18 2.97
CA LYS A 125 1.78 13.19 2.22
C LYS A 125 0.38 12.70 1.85
N ILE A 126 0.28 11.47 1.36
CA ILE A 126 -1.00 10.81 1.05
C ILE A 126 -1.87 10.74 2.32
N MET A 127 -1.29 10.32 3.45
CA MET A 127 -2.01 10.21 4.71
C MET A 127 -2.48 11.56 5.25
N LYS A 128 -1.69 12.63 5.09
CA LYS A 128 -2.11 13.99 5.44
C LYS A 128 -3.27 14.47 4.60
N ILE A 129 -3.24 14.26 3.28
CA ILE A 129 -4.35 14.65 2.39
C ILE A 129 -5.64 13.93 2.81
N LYS A 130 -5.57 12.61 3.06
CA LYS A 130 -6.70 11.82 3.57
C LYS A 130 -7.17 12.32 4.94
N GLY A 131 -6.23 12.54 5.86
CA GLY A 131 -6.47 13.01 7.22
C GLY A 131 -7.19 14.35 7.24
N VAL A 132 -6.65 15.35 6.55
CA VAL A 132 -7.23 16.69 6.42
C VAL A 132 -8.56 16.65 5.67
N GLY A 133 -8.68 15.86 4.60
CA GLY A 133 -9.92 15.78 3.82
C GLY A 133 -11.09 15.14 4.58
N GLN A 134 -10.81 14.19 5.48
CA GLN A 134 -11.83 13.41 6.17
C GLN A 134 -11.93 13.71 7.68
N GLY A 135 -11.01 14.50 8.24
CA GLY A 135 -10.89 14.71 9.68
C GLY A 135 -10.39 13.47 10.43
N TRP A 136 -9.51 12.68 9.80
CA TRP A 136 -8.93 11.47 10.39
C TRP A 136 -7.55 11.73 10.99
N PHE A 137 -7.07 10.80 11.81
CA PHE A 137 -5.67 10.78 12.30
C PHE A 137 -5.28 12.04 13.07
N GLY A 138 -6.24 12.60 13.83
CA GLY A 138 -6.03 13.81 14.64
C GLY A 138 -6.11 15.12 13.84
N TYR A 139 -6.35 15.08 12.53
CA TYR A 139 -6.56 16.29 11.73
C TYR A 139 -7.98 16.81 11.85
N ILE A 140 -8.14 18.13 11.82
CA ILE A 140 -9.44 18.78 11.66
C ILE A 140 -9.82 18.71 10.18
N LYS A 141 -11.05 18.30 9.89
CA LYS A 141 -11.56 18.23 8.51
C LYS A 141 -11.50 19.62 7.85
N ASN A 142 -10.82 19.72 6.72
CA ASN A 142 -10.73 20.93 5.91
C ASN A 142 -10.60 20.56 4.43
N GLU A 143 -11.73 20.62 3.72
CA GLU A 143 -11.79 20.22 2.30
C GLU A 143 -10.99 21.14 1.39
N THR A 144 -10.94 22.45 1.67
CA THR A 144 -10.13 23.42 0.91
C THR A 144 -8.64 23.14 1.07
N ALA A 145 -8.17 22.89 2.30
CA ALA A 145 -6.77 22.53 2.51
C ALA A 145 -6.41 21.19 1.86
N ALA A 146 -7.32 20.22 1.90
CA ALA A 146 -7.12 18.92 1.24
C ALA A 146 -7.07 19.06 -0.29
N HIS A 147 -7.94 19.91 -0.87
CA HIS A 147 -7.94 20.27 -2.29
C HIS A 147 -6.58 20.85 -2.69
N ASP A 148 -6.08 21.85 -1.96
CA ASP A 148 -4.83 22.55 -2.32
C ASP A 148 -3.61 21.62 -2.25
N LEU A 149 -3.56 20.76 -1.22
CA LEU A 149 -2.53 19.73 -1.11
C LEU A 149 -2.62 18.71 -2.26
N LEU A 150 -3.83 18.33 -2.67
CA LEU A 150 -4.02 17.40 -3.79
C LEU A 150 -3.57 18.03 -5.11
N GLU A 151 -3.94 19.28 -5.38
CA GLU A 151 -3.52 20.03 -6.58
C GLU A 151 -1.99 20.24 -6.63
N GLU A 152 -1.33 20.36 -5.49
CA GLU A 152 0.14 20.36 -5.43
C GLU A 152 0.74 19.05 -5.91
N GLU A 153 0.19 17.91 -5.47
CA GLU A 153 0.68 16.59 -5.88
C GLU A 153 0.33 16.27 -7.34
N ILE A 154 -0.82 16.73 -7.85
CA ILE A 154 -1.18 16.63 -9.27
C ILE A 154 -0.18 17.38 -10.14
N ARG A 155 0.24 18.59 -9.73
CA ARG A 155 1.27 19.36 -10.46
C ARG A 155 2.62 18.65 -10.51
N LYS A 156 2.89 17.73 -9.57
CA LYS A 156 4.07 16.85 -9.55
C LYS A 156 3.87 15.55 -10.32
N ASN A 157 2.73 15.41 -11.02
CA ASN A 157 2.34 14.20 -11.73
C ASN A 157 2.26 12.96 -10.82
N ASN A 158 1.82 13.14 -9.56
CA ASN A 158 1.62 12.04 -8.62
C ASN A 158 0.40 11.18 -9.05
N PRO A 159 0.60 9.90 -9.41
CA PRO A 159 -0.50 9.07 -9.92
C PRO A 159 -1.65 8.89 -8.92
N TRP A 160 -1.34 8.79 -7.62
CA TRP A 160 -2.37 8.67 -6.59
C TRP A 160 -3.22 9.95 -6.50
N ALA A 161 -2.62 11.12 -6.67
CA ALA A 161 -3.33 12.38 -6.59
C ALA A 161 -4.24 12.62 -7.80
N ILE A 162 -3.76 12.27 -9.00
CA ILE A 162 -4.54 12.30 -10.24
C ILE A 162 -5.75 11.36 -10.13
N GLU A 163 -5.51 10.13 -9.65
CA GLU A 163 -6.56 9.14 -9.42
C GLU A 163 -7.60 9.65 -8.41
N THR A 164 -7.15 10.20 -7.29
CA THR A 164 -8.04 10.72 -6.25
C THR A 164 -8.88 11.90 -6.77
N LYS A 165 -8.31 12.77 -7.62
CA LYS A 165 -9.08 13.84 -8.26
C LYS A 165 -10.11 13.29 -9.24
N PHE A 166 -9.78 12.25 -9.99
CA PHE A 166 -10.75 11.57 -10.85
C PHE A 166 -11.94 11.06 -10.01
N GLU A 167 -11.68 10.31 -8.93
CA GLU A 167 -12.72 9.81 -8.02
C GLU A 167 -13.54 10.96 -7.41
N ALA A 168 -12.87 12.01 -6.92
CA ALA A 168 -13.51 13.19 -6.33
C ALA A 168 -14.39 13.95 -7.33
N LEU A 169 -14.01 14.04 -8.61
CA LEU A 169 -14.86 14.61 -9.65
C LEU A 169 -16.05 13.71 -10.00
N THR A 170 -15.95 12.39 -9.80
CA THR A 170 -17.07 11.47 -10.04
C THR A 170 -18.07 11.38 -8.89
N GLU A 171 -17.61 11.51 -7.65
CA GLU A 171 -18.43 11.25 -6.44
C GLU A 171 -18.60 12.49 -5.55
N GLY A 172 -17.81 13.55 -5.77
CA GLY A 172 -17.62 14.64 -4.83
C GLY A 172 -16.59 14.28 -3.75
N GLY A 173 -15.94 15.30 -3.17
CA GLY A 173 -15.03 15.12 -2.03
C GLY A 173 -13.69 15.83 -2.23
N TYR A 174 -12.88 15.91 -1.18
CA TYR A 174 -11.60 16.65 -1.19
C TYR A 174 -11.72 18.08 -1.74
N GLY A 175 -12.86 18.75 -1.50
CA GLY A 175 -13.14 20.09 -2.02
C GLY A 175 -13.55 20.16 -3.49
N TYR A 176 -13.61 19.05 -4.21
CA TYR A 176 -14.17 18.99 -5.56
C TYR A 176 -15.68 18.80 -5.52
N GLU A 177 -16.38 19.60 -6.31
CA GLU A 177 -17.75 19.33 -6.69
C GLU A 177 -17.80 18.19 -7.70
N LYS A 178 -18.85 17.36 -7.60
CA LYS A 178 -19.11 16.32 -8.60
C LYS A 178 -19.26 16.96 -9.98
N ASN A 179 -18.38 16.59 -10.89
CA ASN A 179 -18.36 17.07 -12.28
C ASN A 179 -17.88 15.95 -13.22
N GLU A 180 -18.82 15.19 -13.76
CA GLU A 180 -18.55 14.06 -14.64
C GLU A 180 -17.86 14.47 -15.95
N SER A 181 -18.11 15.70 -16.45
CA SER A 181 -17.42 16.21 -17.64
C SER A 181 -15.94 16.42 -17.37
N ALA A 182 -15.60 17.06 -16.24
CA ALA A 182 -14.21 17.27 -15.85
C ALA A 182 -13.49 15.95 -15.53
N ALA A 183 -14.19 14.98 -14.91
CA ALA A 183 -13.65 13.64 -14.69
C ALA A 183 -13.33 12.95 -16.03
N ARG A 184 -14.22 13.07 -17.01
CA ARG A 184 -14.02 12.55 -18.36
C ARG A 184 -12.82 13.21 -19.05
N ASP A 185 -12.71 14.53 -19.00
CA ASP A 185 -11.59 15.26 -19.61
C ASP A 185 -10.24 14.87 -19.00
N LEU A 186 -10.19 14.69 -17.67
CA LEU A 186 -9.01 14.19 -16.97
C LEU A 186 -8.63 12.77 -17.43
N LEU A 187 -9.63 11.88 -17.54
CA LEU A 187 -9.42 10.51 -18.02
C LEU A 187 -8.86 10.50 -19.46
N GLU A 188 -9.40 11.32 -20.34
CA GLU A 188 -8.91 11.46 -21.73
C GLU A 188 -7.46 11.98 -21.78
N GLN A 189 -7.10 12.94 -20.92
CA GLN A 189 -5.72 13.42 -20.83
C GLN A 189 -4.75 12.33 -20.39
N GLU A 190 -5.12 11.51 -19.40
CA GLU A 190 -4.29 10.42 -18.89
C GLU A 190 -4.13 9.28 -19.90
N VAL A 191 -5.20 8.94 -20.63
CA VAL A 191 -5.14 8.01 -21.76
C VAL A 191 -4.15 8.50 -22.81
N ASN A 192 -4.20 9.79 -23.16
CA ASN A 192 -3.27 10.37 -24.14
C ASN A 192 -1.81 10.41 -23.65
N ARG A 193 -1.57 10.31 -22.34
CA ARG A 193 -0.24 10.17 -21.73
C ARG A 193 0.25 8.72 -21.67
N GLY A 194 -0.55 7.75 -22.13
CA GLY A 194 -0.22 6.32 -22.08
C GLY A 194 -0.44 5.68 -20.71
N ASN A 195 -1.30 6.27 -19.87
CA ASN A 195 -1.65 5.68 -18.58
C ASN A 195 -2.57 4.46 -18.79
N ILE A 196 -2.03 3.26 -18.59
CA ILE A 196 -2.74 1.98 -18.82
C ILE A 196 -4.00 1.89 -17.96
N ASN A 197 -3.94 2.27 -16.68
CA ASN A 197 -5.11 2.24 -15.79
C ASN A 197 -6.22 3.18 -16.29
N ALA A 198 -5.85 4.35 -16.83
CA ALA A 198 -6.79 5.28 -17.44
C ALA A 198 -7.44 4.68 -18.70
N ALA A 199 -6.65 3.98 -19.53
CA ALA A 199 -7.16 3.30 -20.73
C ALA A 199 -8.12 2.15 -20.38
N GLU A 200 -7.74 1.27 -19.45
CA GLU A 200 -8.61 0.19 -18.96
C GLU A 200 -9.93 0.74 -18.40
N ARG A 201 -9.86 1.84 -17.63
CA ARG A 201 -11.05 2.47 -17.06
C ARG A 201 -11.94 3.11 -18.14
N LYS A 202 -11.36 3.83 -19.11
CA LYS A 202 -12.11 4.38 -20.25
C LYS A 202 -12.81 3.26 -21.02
N LEU A 203 -12.13 2.15 -21.29
CA LEU A 203 -12.71 0.99 -21.95
C LEU A 203 -13.91 0.44 -21.16
N LEU A 204 -13.78 0.31 -19.84
CA LEU A 204 -14.88 -0.12 -18.98
C LEU A 204 -16.09 0.83 -19.06
N TYR A 205 -15.86 2.14 -19.10
CA TYR A 205 -16.94 3.13 -19.18
C TYR A 205 -17.61 3.18 -20.54
N ILE A 206 -16.87 3.04 -21.64
CA ILE A 206 -17.46 2.86 -22.97
C ILE A 206 -18.28 1.57 -23.00
N LYS A 207 -17.82 0.48 -22.38
CA LYS A 207 -18.56 -0.78 -22.36
C LYS A 207 -19.88 -0.69 -21.57
N ARG A 208 -19.93 0.15 -20.53
CA ARG A 208 -21.07 0.26 -19.61
C ARG A 208 -21.95 1.49 -19.81
N GLY A 209 -21.52 2.46 -20.62
CA GLY A 209 -22.23 3.72 -20.81
C GLY A 209 -22.23 4.61 -19.55
N LEU A 210 -21.08 4.72 -18.88
CA LEU A 210 -20.94 5.46 -17.61
C LEU A 210 -20.16 6.76 -17.78
N TYR A 211 -20.32 7.71 -16.86
CA TYR A 211 -19.52 8.94 -16.74
C TYR A 211 -19.41 9.73 -18.07
N GLY A 212 -20.54 9.90 -18.74
CA GLY A 212 -20.64 10.62 -20.01
C GLY A 212 -20.17 9.85 -21.25
N TYR A 213 -19.75 8.59 -21.12
CA TYR A 213 -19.48 7.71 -22.26
C TYR A 213 -20.77 7.01 -22.70
N GLN A 214 -20.97 6.90 -24.01
CA GLN A 214 -22.07 6.12 -24.57
C GLN A 214 -21.66 4.66 -24.75
N GLN A 215 -22.58 3.75 -24.44
CA GLN A 215 -22.35 2.33 -24.67
C GLN A 215 -22.25 2.03 -26.17
N SER A 216 -21.08 1.59 -26.63
CA SER A 216 -20.87 1.29 -28.06
C SER A 216 -19.82 0.22 -28.28
N ARG A 217 -20.20 -0.87 -28.98
CA ARG A 217 -19.25 -1.91 -29.40
C ARG A 217 -18.22 -1.38 -30.39
N ASN A 218 -18.62 -0.47 -31.28
CA ASN A 218 -17.70 0.11 -32.26
C ASN A 218 -16.68 1.01 -31.55
N ALA A 219 -17.12 1.86 -30.62
CA ALA A 219 -16.21 2.71 -29.86
C ALA A 219 -15.23 1.90 -28.98
N VAL A 220 -15.66 0.74 -28.46
CA VAL A 220 -14.77 -0.21 -27.78
C VAL A 220 -13.71 -0.73 -28.74
N HIS A 221 -14.12 -1.16 -29.94
CA HIS A 221 -13.21 -1.70 -30.95
C HIS A 221 -12.22 -0.61 -31.41
N ASP A 222 -12.71 0.55 -31.85
CA ASP A 222 -11.88 1.67 -32.29
C ASP A 222 -10.86 2.08 -31.22
N PHE A 223 -11.28 2.14 -29.95
CA PHE A 223 -10.39 2.48 -28.85
C PHE A 223 -9.31 1.42 -28.62
N LEU A 224 -9.66 0.12 -28.62
CA LEU A 224 -8.70 -0.96 -28.43
C LEU A 224 -7.63 -0.97 -29.53
N TYR A 225 -8.02 -0.82 -30.80
CA TYR A 225 -7.04 -0.77 -31.90
C TYR A 225 -6.10 0.42 -31.75
N ALA A 226 -6.63 1.60 -31.42
CA ALA A 226 -5.81 2.80 -31.22
C ALA A 226 -4.80 2.65 -30.08
N GLU A 227 -5.14 1.96 -28.99
CA GLU A 227 -4.23 1.76 -27.86
C GLU A 227 -3.22 0.62 -28.07
N ILE A 228 -3.60 -0.44 -28.81
CA ILE A 228 -2.68 -1.49 -29.27
C ILE A 228 -1.62 -0.89 -30.21
N ASP A 229 -2.04 -0.05 -31.15
CA ASP A 229 -1.13 0.62 -32.09
C ASP A 229 -0.12 1.54 -31.38
N LYS A 230 -0.50 2.09 -30.21
CA LYS A 230 0.39 2.88 -29.35
C LYS A 230 1.29 2.03 -28.44
N GLY A 231 1.04 0.72 -28.33
CA GLY A 231 1.73 -0.18 -27.40
C GLY A 231 1.30 -0.01 -25.93
N ASN A 232 0.12 0.57 -25.68
CA ASN A 232 -0.42 0.79 -24.34
C ASN A 232 -1.25 -0.40 -23.83
N LEU A 233 -1.69 -1.29 -24.73
CA LEU A 233 -2.48 -2.51 -24.46
C LEU A 233 -1.98 -3.70 -25.27
#